data_AF-A0A8T5PV78-F1
#
_entry.id   AF-A0A8T5PV78-F1
#
_cell.length_a   1.000
_cell.length_b   1.000
_cell.length_c   1.000
_cell.angle_alpha   90.00
_cell.angle_beta   90.00
_cell.angle_gamma   90.00
#
_symmetry.space_group_name_H-M   'P 1'
#
loop_
_entity.id
_entity.type
_entity.pdbx_description
1 polymer ?
#
loop_
_entity_poly.entity_id
_entity_poly.type
_entity_poly.pdbx_seq_one_letter_code
_entity_poly.pdbx_strand_id
1 'polypeptide(L)'
;MFVRVKRIKGKPYAYLVENEWTPWGSRQKVTKYLGKTIKLTRFSESLTELPKGLQQTILEAIAQELKNHGFTREDHLLKQEDITVDLKEKTITQKTKRITLEMNEGYLCEHTLNELLAFAPEERPDESAKKLANLVLEAGLKLTEEQFVHLFEQAK
;
A
#
# COMPACT_ATOMS: atom_id res chain seq x y z
N MET A 1 -5.57 7.38 10.12
CA MET A 1 -5.14 8.39 9.12
C MET A 1 -5.36 7.77 7.75
N PHE A 2 -5.45 8.54 6.67
CA PHE A 2 -5.62 7.95 5.34
C PHE A 2 -4.99 8.81 4.25
N VAL A 3 -4.73 8.21 3.10
CA VAL A 3 -4.18 8.90 1.94
C VAL A 3 -5.28 9.62 1.16
N ARG A 4 -5.08 10.91 0.91
CA ARG A 4 -5.97 11.75 0.09
C ARG A 4 -5.21 12.36 -1.08
N VAL A 5 -5.75 12.22 -2.28
CA VAL A 5 -5.20 12.86 -3.49
C VAL A 5 -5.84 14.23 -3.72
N LYS A 6 -5.02 15.22 -4.03
CA LYS A 6 -5.44 16.56 -4.45
C LYS A 6 -4.84 16.89 -5.80
N ARG A 7 -5.58 17.61 -6.65
CA ARG A 7 -5.07 18.09 -7.95
C ARG A 7 -4.56 19.53 -7.81
N ILE A 8 -3.30 19.74 -8.14
CA ILE A 8 -2.65 21.06 -8.13
C ILE A 8 -2.13 21.32 -9.55
N LYS A 9 -2.66 22.37 -10.20
CA LYS A 9 -2.35 22.68 -11.62
C LYS A 9 -2.54 21.45 -12.53
N GLY A 10 -3.63 20.72 -12.34
CA GLY A 10 -3.98 19.51 -13.10
C GLY A 10 -3.24 18.22 -12.71
N LYS A 11 -2.17 18.31 -11.91
CA LYS A 11 -1.35 17.16 -11.52
C LYS A 11 -1.80 16.58 -10.16
N PRO A 12 -1.91 15.26 -10.00
CA PRO A 12 -2.34 14.64 -8.75
C PRO A 12 -1.17 14.49 -7.76
N TYR A 13 -1.47 14.78 -6.49
CA TYR A 13 -0.53 14.75 -5.37
C TYR A 13 -1.17 14.10 -4.16
N ALA A 14 -0.47 13.16 -3.53
CA ALA A 14 -0.95 12.45 -2.36
C ALA A 14 -0.52 13.14 -1.07
N TYR A 15 -1.43 13.16 -0.11
CA TYR A 15 -1.24 13.70 1.22
C TYR A 15 -1.78 12.70 2.25
N LEU A 16 -1.06 12.55 3.35
CA LEU A 16 -1.58 11.88 4.52
C LEU A 16 -2.44 12.87 5.30
N VAL A 17 -3.65 12.45 5.65
CA VAL A 17 -4.60 13.27 6.39
C VAL A 17 -5.16 12.55 7.61
N GLU A 18 -5.52 13.33 8.62
CA GLU A 18 -6.23 12.88 9.81
C GLU A 18 -7.54 13.67 9.96
N ASN A 19 -8.57 13.03 10.51
CA ASN A 19 -9.80 13.72 10.89
C ASN A 19 -9.61 14.30 12.29
N GLU A 20 -9.98 15.57 12.47
CA GLU A 20 -10.00 16.26 13.77
C GLU A 20 -11.39 16.82 14.03
N TRP A 21 -11.87 16.73 15.27
CA TRP A 21 -13.14 17.32 15.66
C TRP A 21 -12.92 18.76 16.11
N THR A 22 -13.68 19.69 15.56
CA THR A 22 -13.67 21.11 15.94
C THR A 22 -15.05 21.52 16.46
N PRO A 23 -15.20 22.68 17.14
CA PRO A 23 -16.52 23.17 17.55
C PRO A 23 -17.54 23.33 16.40
N TRP A 24 -17.07 23.41 15.14
CA TRP A 24 -17.89 23.53 13.94
C TRP A 24 -18.06 22.22 13.16
N GLY A 25 -17.62 21.10 13.73
CA GLY A 25 -17.69 19.76 13.13
C GLY A 25 -16.33 19.19 12.72
N SER A 26 -16.36 18.06 12.01
CA SER A 26 -15.16 17.36 11.56
C SER A 26 -14.41 18.15 10.50
N ARG A 27 -13.11 18.37 10.72
CA ARG A 27 -12.18 18.90 9.73
C ARG A 27 -11.12 17.85 9.39
N GLN A 28 -10.46 18.05 8.26
CA GLN A 28 -9.32 17.23 7.84
C GLN A 28 -8.05 18.03 7.91
N LYS A 29 -7.09 17.53 8.67
CA LYS A 29 -5.76 18.12 8.80
C LYS A 29 -4.78 17.32 7.96
N VAL A 30 -3.98 18.04 7.16
CA VAL A 30 -2.89 17.44 6.38
C VAL A 30 -1.70 17.25 7.31
N THR A 31 -1.21 16.02 7.43
CA THR A 31 -0.10 15.67 8.32
C THR A 31 1.21 15.51 7.55
N LYS A 32 1.18 14.93 6.34
CA LYS A 32 2.39 14.70 5.53
C LYS A 32 2.08 14.82 4.04
N TYR A 33 3.02 15.37 3.27
CA TYR A 33 3.02 15.24 1.81
C TYR A 33 3.69 13.93 1.41
N LEU A 34 3.01 13.11 0.59
CA LEU A 34 3.45 11.75 0.24
C LEU A 34 4.06 11.67 -1.17
N GLY A 35 3.97 12.73 -1.96
CA GLY A 35 4.58 12.80 -3.29
C GLY A 35 3.57 13.00 -4.41
N LYS A 36 4.09 13.02 -5.64
CA LYS A 36 3.25 13.01 -6.85
C LYS A 36 2.60 11.63 -6.97
N THR A 37 1.32 11.60 -7.31
CA THR A 37 0.62 10.34 -7.56
C THR A 37 0.83 9.88 -9.00
N ILE A 38 1.16 8.61 -9.17
CA ILE A 38 1.21 7.95 -10.47
C ILE A 38 0.15 6.86 -10.47
N LYS A 39 -0.79 6.94 -11.40
CA LYS A 39 -1.82 5.92 -11.57
C LYS A 39 -1.27 4.77 -12.38
N LEU A 40 -1.37 3.57 -11.83
CA LEU A 40 -0.97 2.33 -12.51
C LEU A 40 -2.20 1.66 -13.11
N THR A 41 -2.00 1.07 -14.29
CA THR A 41 -3.02 0.24 -14.95
C THR A 41 -2.68 -1.22 -14.68
N ARG A 42 -3.66 -2.00 -14.24
CA ARG A 42 -3.51 -3.44 -14.04
C ARG A 42 -3.71 -4.14 -15.39
N PHE A 43 -2.80 -5.02 -15.80
CA PHE A 43 -2.92 -5.73 -17.08
C PHE A 43 -2.97 -7.25 -16.95
N SER A 44 -2.62 -7.79 -15.78
CA SER A 44 -2.74 -9.22 -15.50
C SER A 44 -3.31 -9.46 -14.12
N GLU A 45 -3.80 -10.67 -13.91
CA GLU A 45 -4.27 -11.16 -12.63
C GLU A 45 -3.51 -12.46 -12.34
N SER A 46 -2.19 -12.33 -12.20
CA SER A 46 -1.38 -13.48 -11.80
C SER A 46 -1.64 -13.77 -10.33
N LEU A 47 -1.94 -15.02 -10.03
CA LEU A 47 -2.08 -15.55 -8.69
C LEU A 47 -0.89 -16.45 -8.39
N THR A 48 -0.14 -16.11 -7.35
CA THR A 48 0.95 -16.94 -6.84
C THR A 48 0.62 -17.42 -5.45
N GLU A 49 1.04 -18.64 -5.15
CA GLU A 49 1.02 -19.16 -3.78
C GLU A 49 1.88 -18.25 -2.89
N LEU A 50 1.30 -17.87 -1.77
CA LEU A 50 1.97 -17.00 -0.82
C LEU A 50 2.85 -17.83 0.12
N PRO A 51 4.07 -17.37 0.45
CA PRO A 51 4.95 -18.08 1.36
C PRO A 51 4.39 -18.09 2.78
N LYS A 52 5.02 -18.88 3.66
CA LYS A 52 4.79 -18.83 5.10
C LYS A 52 5.53 -17.65 5.74
N GLY A 53 5.00 -17.15 6.85
CA GLY A 53 5.53 -16.03 7.62
C GLY A 53 4.94 -14.69 7.20
N LEU A 54 4.33 -13.97 8.16
CA LEU A 54 3.56 -12.75 7.91
C LEU A 54 4.29 -11.72 7.04
N GLN A 55 5.54 -11.39 7.40
CA GLN A 55 6.30 -10.38 6.66
C GLN A 55 6.61 -10.83 5.23
N GLN A 56 7.02 -12.08 5.04
CA GLN A 56 7.30 -12.65 3.73
C GLN A 56 6.03 -12.69 2.87
N THR A 57 4.90 -13.07 3.46
CA THR A 57 3.59 -13.09 2.80
C THR A 57 3.18 -11.70 2.33
N ILE A 58 3.32 -10.67 3.17
CA ILE A 58 3.02 -9.28 2.80
C ILE A 58 3.94 -8.81 1.67
N LEU A 59 5.24 -9.07 1.77
CA LEU A 59 6.20 -8.66 0.75
C LEU A 59 5.93 -9.33 -0.60
N GLU A 60 5.60 -10.63 -0.60
CA GLU A 60 5.26 -11.34 -1.83
C GLU A 60 3.93 -10.86 -2.40
N ALA A 61 2.92 -10.58 -1.57
CA ALA A 61 1.66 -10.00 -2.01
C ALA A 61 1.85 -8.63 -2.69
N ILE A 62 2.69 -7.76 -2.13
CA ILE A 62 3.04 -6.48 -2.76
C ILE A 62 3.78 -6.72 -4.07
N ALA A 63 4.77 -7.62 -4.08
CA ALA A 63 5.54 -7.92 -5.28
C ALA A 63 4.67 -8.50 -6.40
N GLN A 64 3.75 -9.40 -6.07
CA GLN A 64 2.78 -9.99 -6.99
C GLN A 64 1.87 -8.91 -7.59
N GLU A 65 1.32 -8.02 -6.76
CA GLU A 65 0.44 -6.96 -7.27
C GLU A 65 1.20 -5.95 -8.13
N LEU A 66 2.43 -5.60 -7.77
CA LEU A 66 3.29 -4.78 -8.63
C LEU A 66 3.62 -5.48 -9.97
N LYS A 67 3.86 -6.80 -9.97
CA LYS A 67 4.02 -7.55 -11.23
C LYS A 67 2.76 -7.47 -12.10
N ASN A 68 1.57 -7.52 -11.49
CA ASN A 68 0.28 -7.33 -12.17
C ASN A 68 0.12 -5.93 -12.82
N HIS A 69 0.96 -4.98 -12.40
CA HIS A 69 1.05 -3.61 -12.89
C HIS A 69 2.26 -3.31 -13.79
N GLY A 70 3.17 -4.27 -14.02
CA GLY A 70 4.25 -4.11 -15.01
C GLY A 70 5.64 -4.07 -14.44
N PHE A 71 5.76 -4.27 -13.14
CA PHE A 71 7.04 -4.26 -12.50
C PHE A 71 7.76 -5.59 -12.73
N THR A 72 9.04 -5.49 -13.08
CA THR A 72 9.96 -6.61 -13.06
C THR A 72 10.69 -6.64 -11.72
N ARG A 73 10.86 -7.84 -11.16
CA ARG A 73 11.54 -8.02 -9.88
C ARG A 73 13.01 -8.35 -10.10
N GLU A 74 13.87 -7.58 -9.46
CA GLU A 74 15.31 -7.77 -9.33
C GLU A 74 15.64 -7.85 -7.84
N ASP A 75 15.62 -9.06 -7.28
CA ASP A 75 15.82 -9.30 -5.84
C ASP A 75 14.78 -8.57 -4.95
N HIS A 76 15.20 -7.52 -4.22
CA HIS A 76 14.35 -6.67 -3.36
C HIS A 76 13.81 -5.43 -4.08
N LEU A 77 14.24 -5.19 -5.31
CA LEU A 77 13.83 -4.06 -6.14
C LEU A 77 12.77 -4.51 -7.14
N LEU A 78 11.74 -3.69 -7.30
CA LEU A 78 10.77 -3.81 -8.39
C LEU A 78 10.85 -2.56 -9.26
N LYS A 79 11.03 -2.74 -10.57
CA LYS A 79 11.25 -1.65 -11.51
C LYS A 79 10.22 -1.65 -12.63
N GLN A 80 9.78 -0.45 -13.00
CA GLN A 80 8.97 -0.21 -14.20
C GLN A 80 9.33 1.18 -14.73
N GLU A 81 9.89 1.24 -15.94
CA GLU A 81 10.37 2.50 -16.53
C GLU A 81 11.30 3.27 -15.56
N ASP A 82 10.94 4.50 -15.21
CA ASP A 82 11.66 5.37 -14.27
C ASP A 82 11.26 5.16 -12.80
N ILE A 83 10.38 4.19 -12.50
CA ILE A 83 9.85 3.91 -11.16
C ILE A 83 10.61 2.76 -10.53
N THR A 84 11.00 2.94 -9.26
CA THR A 84 11.62 1.90 -8.44
C THR A 84 10.88 1.79 -7.11
N VAL A 85 10.48 0.56 -6.76
CA VAL A 85 9.98 0.18 -5.45
C VAL A 85 11.05 -0.68 -4.78
N ASP A 86 11.55 -0.21 -3.64
CA ASP A 86 12.46 -0.96 -2.79
C ASP A 86 11.69 -1.49 -1.59
N LEU A 87 11.48 -2.80 -1.55
CA LEU A 87 10.73 -3.45 -0.49
C LEU A 87 11.53 -3.57 0.83
N LYS A 88 12.85 -3.50 0.76
CA LYS A 88 13.73 -3.59 1.93
C LYS A 88 13.82 -2.23 2.63
N GLU A 89 14.10 -1.18 1.87
CA GLU A 89 14.15 0.20 2.37
C GLU A 89 12.77 0.85 2.48
N LYS A 90 11.72 0.15 1.99
CA LYS A 90 10.31 0.59 2.02
C LYS A 90 10.11 1.93 1.31
N THR A 91 10.81 2.12 0.19
CA THR A 91 10.78 3.36 -0.58
C THR A 91 10.18 3.18 -1.96
N ILE A 92 9.55 4.25 -2.46
CA ILE A 92 8.95 4.28 -3.79
C ILE A 92 9.38 5.59 -4.44
N THR A 93 10.14 5.50 -5.52
CA THR A 93 10.72 6.66 -6.20
C THR A 93 10.44 6.62 -7.69
N GLN A 94 10.31 7.81 -8.28
CA GLN A 94 10.49 8.02 -9.71
C GLN A 94 11.78 8.82 -9.90
N LYS A 95 12.79 8.20 -10.52
CA LYS A 95 14.16 8.70 -10.58
C LYS A 95 14.74 8.89 -9.17
N THR A 96 14.59 10.07 -8.59
CA THR A 96 15.09 10.43 -7.26
C THR A 96 14.02 10.99 -6.33
N LYS A 97 12.79 11.17 -6.83
CA LYS A 97 11.70 11.81 -6.07
C LYS A 97 10.76 10.75 -5.50
N ARG A 98 10.38 10.90 -4.24
CA ARG A 98 9.32 10.08 -3.63
C ARG A 98 7.99 10.31 -4.34
N ILE A 99 7.30 9.23 -4.63
CA ILE A 99 6.00 9.22 -5.29
C ILE A 99 5.03 8.32 -4.53
N THR A 100 3.77 8.37 -4.93
CA THR A 100 2.72 7.45 -4.50
C THR A 100 2.15 6.75 -5.71
N LEU A 101 2.01 5.43 -5.66
CA LEU A 101 1.38 4.65 -6.72
C LEU A 101 -0.10 4.49 -6.38
N GLU A 102 -0.99 4.97 -7.24
CA GLU A 102 -2.42 4.66 -7.17
C GLU A 102 -2.63 3.32 -7.89
N MET A 103 -3.06 2.32 -7.12
CA MET A 103 -3.27 0.94 -7.56
C MET A 103 -4.61 0.45 -7.03
N ASN A 104 -5.44 -0.12 -7.92
CA ASN A 104 -6.79 -0.59 -7.57
C ASN A 104 -7.59 0.51 -6.84
N GLU A 105 -7.99 0.25 -5.59
CA GLU A 105 -8.76 1.17 -4.74
C GLU A 105 -7.90 1.92 -3.71
N GLY A 106 -6.58 1.73 -3.74
CA GLY A 106 -5.65 2.25 -2.73
C GLY A 106 -4.40 2.92 -3.29
N TYR A 107 -3.45 3.14 -2.39
CA TYR A 107 -2.24 3.91 -2.63
C TYR A 107 -1.02 3.25 -2.00
N LEU A 108 -0.12 2.72 -2.82
CA LEU A 108 1.16 2.23 -2.34
C LEU A 108 2.14 3.40 -2.21
N CYS A 109 2.61 3.63 -0.98
CA CYS A 109 3.60 4.63 -0.64
C CYS A 109 4.39 4.17 0.59
N GLU A 110 5.42 4.92 0.97
CA GLU A 110 6.20 4.66 2.18
C GLU A 110 5.33 4.51 3.43
N HIS A 111 4.25 5.30 3.57
CA HIS A 111 3.38 5.21 4.74
C HIS A 111 2.60 3.88 4.78
N THR A 112 1.90 3.53 3.69
CA THR A 112 1.10 2.30 3.63
C THR A 112 1.96 1.04 3.67
N LEU A 113 3.17 1.08 3.09
CA LEU A 113 4.18 0.01 3.25
C LEU A 113 4.58 -0.18 4.71
N ASN A 114 4.86 0.92 5.42
CA ASN A 114 5.27 0.85 6.82
C ASN A 114 4.13 0.35 7.72
N GLU A 115 2.92 0.85 7.55
CA GLU A 115 1.75 0.40 8.33
C GLU A 115 1.45 -1.08 8.10
N LEU A 116 1.47 -1.53 6.84
CA LEU A 116 1.20 -2.93 6.51
C LEU A 116 2.29 -3.86 7.07
N LEU A 117 3.58 -3.52 6.91
CA LEU A 117 4.70 -4.33 7.42
C LEU A 117 4.86 -4.28 8.95
N ALA A 118 4.35 -3.24 9.60
CA ALA A 118 4.32 -3.11 11.05
C ALA A 118 3.05 -3.70 11.68
N PHE A 119 2.17 -4.31 10.87
CA PHE A 119 0.96 -4.93 11.37
C PHE A 119 1.32 -6.01 12.41
N ALA A 120 0.69 -5.90 13.57
CA ALA A 120 0.69 -6.90 14.60
C ALA A 120 -0.76 -7.20 14.98
N PRO A 121 -1.13 -8.49 15.15
CA PRO A 121 -2.46 -8.85 15.60
C PRO A 121 -2.71 -8.34 17.02
N GLU A 122 -3.94 -7.89 17.23
CA GLU A 122 -4.51 -7.58 18.55
C GLU A 122 -5.18 -8.82 19.14
N GLU A 123 -5.46 -8.80 20.45
CA GLU A 123 -6.05 -9.93 21.19
C GLU A 123 -7.40 -10.40 20.62
N ARG A 124 -8.14 -9.49 19.97
CA ARG A 124 -9.45 -9.77 19.37
C ARG A 124 -9.30 -10.07 17.87
N PRO A 125 -9.53 -11.32 17.42
CA PRO A 125 -9.31 -11.71 16.03
C PRO A 125 -10.11 -10.88 15.01
N ASP A 126 -11.35 -10.54 15.32
CA ASP A 126 -12.22 -9.75 14.43
C ASP A 126 -11.69 -8.33 14.18
N GLU A 127 -11.08 -7.72 15.20
CA GLU A 127 -10.51 -6.38 15.11
C GLU A 127 -9.21 -6.42 14.31
N SER A 128 -8.36 -7.42 14.56
CA SER A 128 -7.15 -7.71 13.79
C SER A 128 -7.45 -7.94 12.30
N ALA A 129 -8.47 -8.74 11.98
CA ALA A 129 -8.86 -9.03 10.61
C ALA A 129 -9.34 -7.76 9.89
N LYS A 130 -10.21 -6.96 10.53
CA LYS A 130 -10.68 -5.69 9.98
C LYS A 130 -9.53 -4.71 9.75
N LYS A 131 -8.61 -4.61 10.71
CA LYS A 131 -7.44 -3.73 10.62
C LYS A 131 -6.54 -4.14 9.46
N LEU A 132 -6.23 -5.43 9.35
CA LEU A 132 -5.44 -5.95 8.23
C LEU A 132 -6.12 -5.71 6.88
N ALA A 133 -7.43 -5.96 6.77
CA ALA A 133 -8.19 -5.72 5.56
C ALA A 133 -8.12 -4.24 5.13
N ASN A 134 -8.26 -3.31 6.08
CA ASN A 134 -8.12 -1.88 5.81
C ASN A 134 -6.70 -1.53 5.32
N LEU A 135 -5.66 -2.09 5.95
CA LEU A 135 -4.27 -1.84 5.53
C LEU A 135 -3.98 -2.38 4.12
N VAL A 136 -4.48 -3.58 3.80
CA VAL A 136 -4.36 -4.20 2.47
C VAL A 136 -5.06 -3.33 1.42
N LEU A 137 -6.30 -2.90 1.70
CA LEU A 137 -7.09 -2.03 0.82
C LEU A 137 -6.40 -0.67 0.63
N GLU A 138 -5.95 -0.02 1.71
CA GLU A 138 -5.27 1.27 1.67
C GLU A 138 -3.94 1.20 0.89
N ALA A 139 -3.22 0.08 0.97
CA ALA A 139 -2.00 -0.15 0.18
C ALA A 139 -2.30 -0.44 -1.31
N GLY A 140 -3.58 -0.62 -1.69
CA GLY A 140 -4.00 -0.92 -3.05
C GLY A 140 -3.77 -2.38 -3.44
N LEU A 141 -3.63 -3.29 -2.47
CA LEU A 141 -3.43 -4.71 -2.73
C LEU A 141 -4.77 -5.40 -2.99
N LYS A 142 -4.86 -6.11 -4.11
CA LYS A 142 -6.04 -6.89 -4.47
C LYS A 142 -5.78 -8.38 -4.21
N LEU A 143 -6.13 -8.84 -3.01
CA LEU A 143 -6.01 -10.23 -2.60
C LEU A 143 -7.30 -11.01 -2.89
N THR A 144 -7.18 -12.30 -3.20
CA THR A 144 -8.32 -13.22 -3.16
C THR A 144 -8.71 -13.52 -1.72
N GLU A 145 -9.91 -14.05 -1.50
CA GLU A 145 -10.34 -14.51 -0.16
C GLU A 145 -9.36 -15.52 0.43
N GLU A 146 -8.90 -16.49 -0.37
CA GLU A 146 -7.91 -17.49 0.03
C GLU A 146 -6.57 -16.86 0.44
N GLN A 147 -6.06 -15.91 -0.35
CA GLN A 147 -4.82 -15.20 -0.04
C GLN A 147 -4.95 -14.36 1.24
N PHE A 148 -6.10 -13.73 1.45
CA PHE A 148 -6.36 -12.96 2.66
C PHE A 148 -6.43 -13.86 3.90
N VAL A 149 -7.15 -14.98 3.81
CA VAL A 149 -7.22 -15.97 4.90
C VAL A 149 -5.83 -16.49 5.23
N HIS A 150 -5.05 -16.90 4.22
CA HIS A 150 -3.67 -17.35 4.41
C HIS A 150 -2.81 -16.29 5.10
N LEU A 151 -2.86 -15.04 4.63
CA LEU A 151 -2.12 -13.92 5.23
C LEU A 151 -2.50 -13.70 6.70
N PHE A 152 -3.79 -13.77 7.02
CA PHE A 152 -4.28 -13.60 8.39
C PHE A 152 -3.86 -14.77 9.29
N GLU A 153 -3.83 -15.99 8.77
CA GLU A 153 -3.32 -17.16 9.50
C GLU A 153 -1.82 -17.07 9.80
N GLN A 154 -1.03 -16.47 8.90
CA GLN A 154 0.40 -16.22 9.16
C GLN A 154 0.64 -15.17 10.26
N ALA A 155 -0.37 -14.38 10.61
CA ALA A 155 -0.28 -13.38 11.67
C ALA A 155 -0.52 -13.97 13.07
N LYS A 156 -1.14 -15.16 13.18
CA LYS A 156 -1.38 -15.85 14.46
C LYS A 156 -0.10 -16.50 15.00
#